data_AF-A0A920R091-F1
#
_entry.id   AF-A0A920R091-F1
#
_cell.length_a   1.000
_cell.length_b   1.000
_cell.length_c   1.000
_cell.angle_alpha   90.00
_cell.angle_beta   90.00
_cell.angle_gamma   90.00
#
_symmetry.space_group_name_H-M   'P 1'
#
loop_
_entity.id
_entity.type
_entity.pdbx_description
1 polymer ?
#
loop_
_entity_poly.entity_id
_entity_poly.type
_entity_poly.pdbx_seq_one_letter_code
_entity_poly.pdbx_strand_id
1 'polypeptide(L)'
;MPPSNLPLSVLGVLLLGFGWHGFNGGSNLVLDEEVPGILLNTFLAAAAGIVACLIYWGLQNATAPAGDLINGLLAGLVAVTASANLITPVGAVTIGAGGGIVALYATRLLERLELDDPVGAIPVHLAGGVFGTLVLPFFALEEKIIGNDNLTDYTGNVRIDQFIAQFIGIGAVGHIHSH
;
A
#
# COMPACT_ATOMS: atom_id res chain seq x y z
N MET A 1 -12.91 -14.62 -9.40
CA MET A 1 -14.16 -14.66 -10.20
C MET A 1 -14.11 -13.63 -11.33
N PRO A 2 -14.83 -13.80 -12.46
CA PRO A 2 -14.96 -12.75 -13.45
C PRO A 2 -15.64 -11.53 -12.82
N PRO A 3 -15.18 -10.28 -13.07
CA PRO A 3 -15.90 -9.10 -12.61
C PRO A 3 -17.32 -9.14 -13.15
N SER A 4 -18.32 -9.05 -12.27
CA SER A 4 -19.74 -9.05 -12.66
C SER A 4 -20.07 -7.90 -13.63
N ASN A 5 -19.29 -6.81 -13.57
CA ASN A 5 -19.30 -5.70 -14.52
C ASN A 5 -17.94 -4.98 -14.52
N LEU A 6 -17.03 -5.38 -15.42
CA LEU A 6 -15.69 -4.80 -15.50
C LEU A 6 -15.67 -3.27 -15.70
N PRO A 7 -16.49 -2.67 -16.58
CA PRO A 7 -16.58 -1.21 -16.68
C PRO A 7 -16.92 -0.52 -15.35
N LEU A 8 -17.85 -1.08 -14.58
CA LEU A 8 -18.22 -0.53 -13.27
C LEU A 8 -17.07 -0.66 -12.27
N SER A 9 -16.35 -1.78 -12.26
CA SER A 9 -15.16 -1.96 -11.41
C SER A 9 -14.07 -0.93 -11.75
N VAL A 10 -13.81 -0.69 -13.03
CA VAL A 10 -12.84 0.33 -13.47
C VAL A 10 -13.27 1.73 -13.03
N LEU A 11 -14.56 2.08 -13.21
CA LEU A 11 -15.09 3.36 -12.72
C LEU A 11 -14.95 3.50 -11.20
N GLY A 12 -15.28 2.44 -10.45
CA GLY A 12 -15.11 2.41 -9.00
C GLY A 12 -13.66 2.68 -8.58
N VAL A 13 -12.70 2.07 -9.26
CA VAL A 13 -11.26 2.25 -8.99
C VAL A 13 -10.79 3.65 -9.37
N LEU A 14 -11.30 4.25 -10.44
CA LEU A 14 -11.00 5.65 -10.79
C LEU A 14 -11.51 6.62 -9.71
N LEU A 15 -12.73 6.39 -9.22
CA LEU A 15 -13.33 7.19 -8.14
C LEU A 15 -12.57 7.01 -6.83
N LEU A 16 -12.22 5.77 -6.47
CA LEU A 16 -11.41 5.46 -5.29
C LEU A 16 -10.02 6.06 -5.39
N GLY A 17 -9.37 5.95 -6.55
CA GLY A 17 -8.08 6.57 -6.82
C GLY A 17 -8.13 8.08 -6.61
N PHE A 18 -9.14 8.76 -7.17
CA PHE A 18 -9.35 10.19 -6.93
C PHE A 18 -9.60 10.50 -5.45
N GLY A 19 -10.47 9.73 -4.79
CA GLY A 19 -10.74 9.87 -3.36
C GLY A 19 -9.50 9.66 -2.49
N TRP A 20 -8.59 8.76 -2.88
CA TRP A 20 -7.35 8.45 -2.15
C TRP A 20 -6.37 9.61 -2.12
N HIS A 21 -6.37 10.46 -3.16
CA HIS A 21 -5.60 11.71 -3.16
C HIS A 21 -6.11 12.66 -2.06
N GLY A 22 -7.44 12.77 -1.91
CA GLY A 22 -8.05 13.49 -0.80
C GLY A 22 -7.74 12.86 0.56
N PHE A 23 -7.72 11.53 0.65
CA PHE A 23 -7.38 10.80 1.87
C PHE A 23 -5.94 11.06 2.32
N ASN A 24 -4.96 10.82 1.45
CA ASN A 24 -3.54 11.00 1.78
C ASN A 24 -3.17 12.49 1.93
N GLY A 25 -3.58 13.33 0.98
CA GLY A 25 -3.29 14.77 1.03
C GLY A 25 -4.00 15.46 2.20
N GLY A 26 -5.24 15.08 2.49
CA GLY A 26 -6.02 15.61 3.62
C GLY A 26 -5.50 15.15 4.98
N SER A 27 -4.77 14.03 5.04
CA SER A 27 -4.13 13.55 6.28
C SER A 27 -3.02 14.49 6.77
N ASN A 28 -2.59 15.45 5.95
CA ASN A 28 -1.68 16.52 6.36
C ASN A 28 -2.35 17.55 7.30
N LEU A 29 -3.69 17.59 7.33
CA LEU A 29 -4.53 18.50 8.15
C LEU A 29 -4.35 20.01 7.87
N VAL A 30 -3.34 20.39 7.10
CA VAL A 30 -3.06 21.74 6.62
C VAL A 30 -2.71 21.67 5.14
N LEU A 31 -3.13 22.68 4.38
CA LEU A 31 -2.78 22.83 2.97
C LEU A 31 -1.49 23.66 2.85
N ASP A 32 -0.34 22.99 2.91
CA ASP A 32 0.99 23.57 2.83
C ASP A 32 1.81 23.04 1.63
N GLU A 33 3.10 23.35 1.60
CA GLU A 33 4.02 22.96 0.52
C GLU A 33 4.34 21.46 0.50
N GLU A 34 3.98 20.69 1.54
CA GLU A 34 4.17 19.23 1.56
C GLU A 34 3.07 18.49 0.77
N VAL A 35 1.85 19.05 0.71
CA VAL A 35 0.69 18.41 0.08
C VAL A 35 0.94 17.98 -1.37
N PRO A 36 1.52 18.82 -2.27
CA PRO A 36 1.83 18.38 -3.63
C PRO A 36 2.74 17.14 -3.69
N GLY A 37 3.71 17.04 -2.77
CA GLY A 37 4.59 15.87 -2.66
C GLY A 37 3.84 14.61 -2.22
N ILE A 38 2.91 14.74 -1.27
CA ILE A 38 2.06 13.64 -0.80
C ILE A 38 1.17 13.11 -1.94
N LEU A 39 0.56 14.01 -2.71
CA LEU A 39 -0.26 13.65 -3.87
C LEU A 39 0.56 12.95 -4.95
N LEU A 40 1.76 13.44 -5.23
CA LEU A 40 2.69 12.82 -6.17
C LEU A 40 3.09 11.40 -5.72
N ASN A 41 3.47 11.22 -4.47
CA ASN A 41 3.81 9.93 -3.90
C ASN A 41 2.63 8.94 -4.02
N THR A 42 1.42 9.41 -3.73
CA THR A 42 0.18 8.62 -3.84
C THR A 42 -0.06 8.14 -5.27
N PHE A 43 0.07 9.05 -6.25
CA PHE A 43 -0.10 8.73 -7.67
C PHE A 43 0.96 7.73 -8.16
N LEU A 44 2.23 7.96 -7.82
CA LEU A 44 3.35 7.11 -8.22
C LEU A 44 3.24 5.71 -7.65
N ALA A 45 2.83 5.56 -6.39
CA ALA A 45 2.63 4.25 -5.78
C ALA A 45 1.52 3.45 -6.46
N ALA A 46 0.38 4.10 -6.78
CA ALA A 46 -0.71 3.48 -7.51
C ALA A 46 -0.26 2.98 -8.90
N ALA A 47 0.44 3.84 -9.65
CA ALA A 47 0.99 3.49 -10.96
C ALA A 47 2.01 2.35 -10.86
N ALA A 48 2.90 2.40 -9.86
CA ALA A 48 3.92 1.37 -9.64
C ALA A 48 3.31 0.00 -9.33
N GLY A 49 2.21 -0.06 -8.58
CA GLY A 49 1.47 -1.29 -8.33
C GLY A 49 0.93 -1.94 -9.63
N ILE A 50 0.37 -1.15 -10.54
CA ILE A 50 -0.07 -1.62 -11.87
C ILE A 50 1.12 -2.14 -12.68
N VAL A 51 2.19 -1.35 -12.77
CA VAL A 51 3.39 -1.69 -13.55
C VAL A 51 4.01 -2.98 -13.02
N ALA A 52 4.08 -3.17 -11.69
CA ALA A 52 4.59 -4.40 -11.11
C ALA A 52 3.74 -5.63 -11.49
N CYS A 53 2.41 -5.50 -11.49
CA CYS A 53 1.52 -6.55 -12.00
C CYS A 53 1.74 -6.85 -13.49
N LEU A 54 1.90 -5.81 -14.33
CA LEU A 54 2.17 -5.98 -15.75
C LEU A 54 3.52 -6.69 -16.00
N ILE A 55 4.56 -6.32 -15.26
CA ILE A 55 5.87 -6.98 -15.32
C ILE A 55 5.72 -8.45 -14.93
N TYR A 56 5.03 -8.75 -13.82
CA TYR A 56 4.79 -10.12 -13.39
C TYR A 56 4.15 -10.96 -14.51
N TRP A 57 3.05 -10.49 -15.11
CA TRP A 57 2.36 -11.22 -16.16
C TRP A 57 3.15 -11.30 -17.47
N GLY A 58 3.93 -10.26 -17.79
CA GLY A 58 4.86 -10.25 -18.91
C GLY A 58 5.95 -11.32 -18.77
N LEU A 59 6.50 -11.51 -17.56
CA LEU A 59 7.46 -12.58 -17.27
C LEU A 59 6.86 -13.98 -17.42
N GLN A 60 5.55 -14.11 -17.20
CA GLN A 60 4.82 -15.37 -17.43
C GLN A 60 4.40 -15.56 -18.89
N ASN A 61 4.75 -14.64 -19.80
CA ASN A 61 4.30 -14.62 -21.19
C ASN A 61 2.77 -14.71 -21.33
N ALA A 62 2.03 -14.06 -20.42
CA ALA A 62 0.58 -14.12 -20.36
C ALA A 62 -0.05 -12.73 -20.22
N THR A 63 -1.33 -12.62 -20.60
CA THR A 63 -2.08 -11.38 -20.49
C THR A 63 -2.51 -11.16 -19.04
N ALA A 64 -2.21 -9.98 -18.49
CA ALA A 64 -2.64 -9.61 -17.16
C ALA A 64 -4.17 -9.52 -17.08
N PRO A 65 -4.83 -10.27 -16.18
CA PRO A 65 -6.25 -10.12 -15.91
C PRO A 65 -6.53 -8.71 -15.39
N ALA A 66 -7.65 -8.10 -15.83
CA ALA A 66 -8.00 -6.76 -15.39
C ALA A 66 -8.19 -6.64 -13.87
N GLY A 67 -8.65 -7.70 -13.21
CA GLY A 67 -8.75 -7.76 -11.75
C GLY A 67 -7.39 -7.63 -11.05
N ASP A 68 -6.34 -8.26 -11.58
CA ASP A 68 -4.98 -8.14 -11.03
C ASP A 68 -4.40 -6.74 -11.21
N LEU A 69 -4.73 -6.06 -12.32
CA LEU A 69 -4.31 -4.67 -12.54
C LEU A 69 -5.03 -3.70 -11.60
N ILE A 70 -6.34 -3.89 -11.43
CA ILE A 70 -7.17 -3.13 -10.48
C ILE A 70 -6.65 -3.32 -9.05
N ASN A 71 -6.44 -4.57 -8.64
CA ASN A 71 -5.93 -4.88 -7.30
C ASN A 71 -4.49 -4.40 -7.13
N GLY A 72 -3.66 -4.44 -8.17
CA GLY A 72 -2.32 -3.86 -8.16
C GLY A 72 -2.34 -2.35 -7.91
N LEU A 73 -3.22 -1.62 -8.59
CA LEU A 73 -3.42 -0.18 -8.36
C LEU A 73 -3.82 0.08 -6.90
N LEU A 74 -4.87 -0.59 -6.43
CA LEU A 74 -5.41 -0.39 -5.08
C LEU A 74 -4.39 -0.80 -4.01
N ALA A 75 -3.67 -1.90 -4.20
CA ALA A 75 -2.63 -2.34 -3.26
C ALA A 75 -1.45 -1.37 -3.21
N GLY A 76 -1.10 -0.72 -4.33
CA GLY A 76 -0.13 0.36 -4.35
C GLY A 76 -0.58 1.57 -3.52
N LEU A 77 -1.85 1.98 -3.67
CA LEU A 77 -2.46 3.04 -2.86
C LEU A 77 -2.48 2.69 -1.37
N VAL A 78 -2.91 1.47 -1.03
CA VAL A 78 -2.94 0.99 0.35
C VAL A 78 -1.52 0.98 0.94
N ALA A 79 -0.55 0.41 0.24
CA ALA A 79 0.80 0.24 0.76
C ALA A 79 1.49 1.57 1.09
N VAL A 80 1.25 2.62 0.30
CA VAL A 80 1.87 3.94 0.55
C VAL A 80 1.15 4.75 1.63
N THR A 81 -0.05 4.36 2.05
CA THR A 81 -0.93 5.18 2.88
C THR A 81 -0.28 5.59 4.21
N ALA A 82 0.42 4.68 4.87
CA ALA A 82 1.10 4.96 6.16
C ALA A 82 2.33 5.87 6.03
N SER A 83 2.82 6.10 4.80
CA SER A 83 4.13 6.71 4.56
C SER A 83 4.10 7.83 3.52
N ALA A 84 2.93 8.22 3.01
CA ALA A 84 2.79 9.12 1.87
C ALA A 84 3.47 10.49 2.06
N ASN A 85 3.56 10.96 3.31
CA ASN A 85 4.23 12.21 3.71
C ASN A 85 5.64 12.01 4.29
N LEU A 86 6.14 10.78 4.34
CA LEU A 86 7.41 10.44 4.98
C LEU A 86 8.50 10.05 3.98
N ILE A 87 8.15 9.82 2.70
CA ILE A 87 9.04 9.18 1.73
C ILE A 87 9.30 10.06 0.51
N THR A 88 10.36 9.72 -0.23
CA THR A 88 10.64 10.31 -1.55
C THR A 88 9.76 9.66 -2.64
N PRO A 89 9.66 10.29 -3.82
CA PRO A 89 8.99 9.68 -4.98
C PRO A 89 9.51 8.28 -5.35
N VAL A 90 10.83 8.05 -5.21
CA VAL A 90 11.44 6.73 -5.45
C VAL A 90 11.02 5.70 -4.41
N GLY A 91 10.93 6.13 -3.14
CA GLY A 91 10.37 5.31 -2.07
C GLY A 91 8.91 4.93 -2.34
N ALA A 92 8.10 5.88 -2.81
CA ALA A 92 6.70 5.66 -3.15
C ALA A 92 6.52 4.64 -4.28
N VAL A 93 7.33 4.73 -5.34
CA VAL A 93 7.35 3.73 -6.43
C VAL A 93 7.72 2.35 -5.89
N THR A 94 8.73 2.26 -5.02
CA THR A 94 9.21 0.97 -4.51
C THR A 94 8.19 0.31 -3.59
N ILE A 95 7.59 1.07 -2.67
CA ILE A 95 6.53 0.59 -1.78
C ILE A 95 5.28 0.21 -2.58
N GLY A 96 4.87 1.05 -3.55
CA GLY A 96 3.71 0.77 -4.39
C GLY A 96 3.86 -0.50 -5.23
N ALA A 97 5.03 -0.68 -5.87
CA ALA A 97 5.35 -1.90 -6.61
C ALA A 97 5.35 -3.13 -5.70
N GLY A 98 5.97 -3.03 -4.51
CA GLY A 98 5.98 -4.11 -3.53
C GLY A 98 4.57 -4.49 -3.06
N GLY A 99 3.73 -3.50 -2.77
CA GLY A 99 2.33 -3.70 -2.40
C GLY A 99 1.53 -4.44 -3.47
N GLY A 100 1.69 -4.06 -4.75
CA GLY A 100 1.07 -4.74 -5.88
C GLY A 100 1.48 -6.21 -6.00
N ILE A 101 2.77 -6.51 -5.85
CA ILE A 101 3.30 -7.88 -5.90
C ILE A 101 2.82 -8.71 -4.70
N VAL A 102 2.83 -8.15 -3.50
CA VAL A 102 2.33 -8.83 -2.28
C VAL A 102 0.86 -9.16 -2.43
N ALA A 103 0.04 -8.23 -2.90
CA ALA A 103 -1.37 -8.49 -3.16
C ALA A 103 -1.56 -9.60 -4.21
N LEU A 104 -0.80 -9.58 -5.31
CA LEU A 104 -0.87 -10.60 -6.35
C LEU A 104 -0.56 -12.01 -5.80
N TYR A 105 0.46 -12.15 -4.94
CA TYR A 105 0.78 -13.42 -4.30
C TYR A 105 -0.25 -13.83 -3.24
N ALA A 106 -0.77 -12.87 -2.47
CA ALA A 106 -1.83 -13.13 -1.48
C ALA A 106 -3.12 -13.62 -2.16
N THR A 107 -3.52 -13.04 -3.29
CA THR A 107 -4.66 -13.53 -4.10
C THR A 107 -4.46 -15.00 -4.47
N ARG A 108 -3.31 -15.34 -5.06
CA ARG A 108 -2.99 -16.72 -5.45
C ARG A 108 -2.95 -17.68 -4.27
N LEU A 109 -2.51 -17.21 -3.10
CA LEU A 109 -2.51 -18.01 -1.87
C LEU A 109 -3.95 -18.32 -1.42
N LEU A 110 -4.83 -17.32 -1.39
CA LEU A 110 -6.24 -17.52 -1.02
C LEU A 110 -6.95 -18.46 -2.01
N GLU A 111 -6.72 -18.29 -3.30
CA GLU A 111 -7.24 -19.19 -4.34
C GLU A 111 -6.78 -20.64 -4.11
N ARG A 112 -5.50 -20.85 -3.78
CA ARG A 112 -4.95 -22.17 -3.49
C ARG A 112 -5.52 -22.79 -2.21
N LEU A 113 -5.91 -21.97 -1.25
CA LEU A 113 -6.54 -22.39 0.00
C LEU A 113 -8.07 -22.52 -0.13
N GLU A 114 -8.62 -22.31 -1.34
CA GLU A 114 -10.05 -22.32 -1.61
C GLU A 114 -10.84 -21.31 -0.74
N LEU A 115 -10.18 -20.22 -0.34
CA LEU A 115 -10.78 -19.11 0.39
C LEU A 115 -11.28 -18.07 -0.60
N ASP A 116 -12.60 -17.88 -0.66
CA ASP A 116 -13.22 -16.93 -1.57
C ASP A 116 -13.15 -15.50 -1.02
N ASP A 117 -12.43 -14.63 -1.75
CA ASP A 117 -12.42 -13.19 -1.54
C ASP A 117 -12.89 -12.49 -2.83
N PRO A 118 -14.21 -12.26 -2.97
CA PRO A 118 -14.80 -11.82 -4.23
C PRO A 118 -14.40 -10.40 -4.63
N VAL A 119 -13.89 -9.60 -3.69
CA VAL A 119 -13.53 -8.20 -3.89
C VAL A 119 -12.03 -7.95 -3.80
N GLY A 120 -11.23 -8.95 -3.40
CA GLY A 120 -9.79 -8.81 -3.20
C GLY A 120 -9.43 -7.98 -1.97
N ALA A 121 -10.32 -7.91 -0.97
CA ALA A 121 -10.12 -7.10 0.22
C ALA A 121 -8.91 -7.56 1.04
N ILE A 122 -8.72 -8.88 1.20
CA ILE A 122 -7.62 -9.44 2.01
C ILE A 122 -6.28 -9.20 1.31
N PRO A 123 -6.07 -9.54 0.02
CA PRO A 123 -4.82 -9.26 -0.67
C PRO A 123 -4.47 -7.77 -0.71
N VAL A 124 -5.45 -6.91 -1.00
CA VAL A 124 -5.22 -5.48 -1.19
C VAL A 124 -5.00 -4.78 0.16
N HIS A 125 -5.94 -4.93 1.10
CA HIS A 125 -5.94 -4.15 2.33
C HIS A 125 -5.10 -4.80 3.44
N LEU A 126 -5.30 -6.10 3.70
CA LEU A 126 -4.55 -6.77 4.76
C LEU A 126 -3.10 -6.98 4.33
N ALA A 127 -2.87 -7.73 3.25
CA ALA A 127 -1.50 -8.07 2.85
C ALA A 127 -0.73 -6.82 2.36
N GLY A 128 -1.34 -6.01 1.50
CA GLY A 128 -0.75 -4.75 1.03
C GLY A 128 -0.52 -3.73 2.16
N GLY A 129 -1.46 -3.58 3.08
CA GLY A 129 -1.36 -2.66 4.21
C GLY A 129 -0.30 -3.06 5.22
N VAL A 130 -0.25 -4.35 5.59
CA VAL A 130 0.79 -4.91 6.46
C VAL A 130 2.16 -4.72 5.81
N PHE A 131 2.29 -5.05 4.52
CA PHE A 131 3.55 -4.85 3.80
C PHE A 131 4.00 -3.40 3.85
N GLY A 132 3.17 -2.46 3.40
CA GLY A 132 3.50 -1.03 3.35
C GLY A 132 3.90 -0.47 4.71
N THR A 133 3.15 -0.85 5.75
CA THR A 133 3.39 -0.44 7.13
C THR A 133 4.73 -0.97 7.67
N LEU A 134 5.09 -2.21 7.35
CA LEU A 134 6.35 -2.81 7.81
C LEU A 134 7.57 -2.29 7.04
N VAL A 135 7.44 -1.97 5.75
CA VAL A 135 8.59 -1.52 4.96
C VAL A 135 8.86 -0.02 5.07
N LEU A 136 7.89 0.79 5.51
CA LEU A 136 8.07 2.24 5.60
C LEU A 136 9.32 2.71 6.37
N PRO A 137 9.80 2.08 7.46
CA PRO A 137 10.95 2.59 8.20
C PRO A 137 12.25 2.63 7.38
N PHE A 138 12.32 1.80 6.34
CA PHE A 138 13.47 1.70 5.44
C PHE A 138 13.44 2.70 4.30
N PHE A 139 12.27 3.31 4.02
CA PHE A 139 12.10 4.30 2.94
C PHE A 139 11.77 5.70 3.46
N ALA A 140 11.33 5.81 4.71
CA ALA A 140 11.07 7.09 5.35
C ALA A 140 12.35 7.90 5.48
N LEU A 141 12.21 9.20 5.22
CA LEU A 141 13.21 10.22 5.43
C LEU A 141 13.61 10.23 6.91
N GLU A 142 14.90 10.21 7.18
CA GLU A 142 15.42 9.97 8.53
C GLU A 142 15.02 11.09 9.49
N GLU A 143 15.05 12.33 9.02
CA GLU A 143 14.61 13.52 9.74
C GLU A 143 13.15 13.45 10.18
N LYS A 144 12.29 12.79 9.37
CA LYS A 144 10.87 12.59 9.72
C LYS A 144 10.69 11.49 10.77
N ILE A 145 11.59 10.50 10.85
CA ILE A 145 11.59 9.49 11.91
C ILE A 145 12.14 10.07 13.21
N ILE A 146 13.27 10.78 13.14
CA ILE A 146 13.91 11.42 14.30
C ILE A 146 12.99 12.49 14.92
N GLY A 147 12.21 13.21 14.11
CA GLY A 147 11.24 14.19 14.59
C GLY A 147 10.02 13.60 15.30
N ASN A 148 9.91 12.27 15.42
CA ASN A 148 8.83 11.63 16.17
C ASN A 148 9.21 11.51 17.66
N ASP A 149 8.85 12.50 18.46
CA ASP A 149 9.09 12.53 19.90
C ASP A 149 8.42 11.37 20.67
N ASN A 150 7.48 10.64 20.05
CA ASN A 150 6.81 9.48 20.64
C ASN A 150 7.51 8.15 20.31
N LEU A 151 8.57 8.15 19.50
CA LEU A 151 9.29 6.92 19.16
C LEU A 151 10.13 6.47 20.36
N THR A 152 9.86 5.26 20.85
CA THR A 152 10.66 4.66 21.93
C THR A 152 11.98 4.15 21.38
N ASP A 153 13.09 4.58 21.98
CA ASP A 153 14.44 4.07 21.69
C ASP A 153 14.67 2.72 22.40
N TYR A 154 14.68 1.64 21.63
CA TYR A 154 14.99 0.30 22.13
C TYR A 154 16.41 -0.14 21.78
N THR A 155 16.96 0.37 20.67
CA THR A 155 18.15 -0.20 20.03
C THR A 155 19.23 0.83 19.69
N GLY A 156 18.95 2.12 19.83
CA GLY A 156 19.79 3.22 19.34
C GLY A 156 19.75 3.38 17.82
N ASN A 157 18.86 2.68 17.12
CA ASN A 157 18.69 2.77 15.67
C ASN A 157 17.24 3.11 15.34
N VAL A 158 17.01 4.36 14.97
CA VAL A 158 15.68 4.92 14.71
C VAL A 158 14.87 4.14 13.68
N ARG A 159 15.50 3.50 12.69
CA ARG A 159 14.78 2.70 11.68
C ARG A 159 14.33 1.37 12.24
N ILE A 160 15.15 0.74 13.08
CA ILE A 160 14.79 -0.51 13.76
C ILE A 160 13.71 -0.26 14.80
N ASP A 161 13.85 0.82 15.57
CA ASP A 161 12.85 1.20 16.58
C ASP A 161 11.51 1.54 15.92
N GLN A 162 11.53 2.27 14.79
CA GLN A 162 10.33 2.53 14.01
C GLN A 162 9.73 1.23 13.44
N PHE A 163 10.54 0.29 12.97
CA PHE A 163 10.06 -1.02 12.54
C PHE A 163 9.37 -1.80 13.66
N ILE A 164 9.96 -1.83 14.85
CA ILE A 164 9.38 -2.47 16.03
C ILE A 164 8.04 -1.81 16.37
N ALA A 165 7.97 -0.48 16.36
CA ALA A 165 6.73 0.25 16.60
C ALA A 165 5.62 -0.11 15.60
N GLN A 166 5.95 -0.16 14.30
CA GLN A 166 5.00 -0.56 13.25
C GLN A 166 4.54 -2.02 13.43
N PHE A 167 5.45 -2.93 13.77
CA PHE A 167 5.11 -4.33 14.02
C PHE A 167 4.16 -4.49 15.21
N ILE A 168 4.43 -3.80 16.32
CA ILE A 168 3.54 -3.79 17.50
C ILE A 168 2.16 -3.21 17.12
N GLY A 169 2.14 -2.11 16.37
CA GLY A 169 0.90 -1.48 15.90
C GLY A 169 0.02 -2.43 15.09
N ILE A 170 0.61 -3.19 14.16
CA ILE A 170 -0.10 -4.21 13.38
C ILE A 170 -0.68 -5.30 14.32
N GLY A 171 0.11 -5.78 15.28
CA GLY A 171 -0.34 -6.79 16.25
C GLY A 171 -1.49 -6.30 17.13
N ALA A 172 -1.41 -5.05 17.59
CA ALA A 172 -2.45 -4.43 18.42
C ALA A 172 -3.78 -4.30 17.67
N VAL A 173 -3.77 -3.83 16.42
CA VAL A 173 -4.98 -3.73 15.59
C VAL A 173 -5.57 -5.10 15.31
N GLY A 174 -4.72 -6.09 15.02
CA GLY A 174 -5.17 -7.48 14.77
C GLY A 174 -5.83 -8.12 16.00
N HIS A 175 -5.33 -7.83 17.21
CA HIS A 175 -5.88 -8.40 18.45
C HIS A 175 -7.27 -7.83 18.79
N ILE A 176 -7.51 -6.53 18.54
CA ILE A 176 -8.79 -5.88 18.82
C ILE A 176 -9.96 -6.50 18.03
N HIS A 177 -9.70 -7.09 16.86
CA HIS A 177 -10.72 -7.76 16.03
C HIS A 177 -10.97 -9.24 16.40
N SER A 178 -10.25 -9.79 17.39
CA SER A 178 -10.36 -11.21 17.81
C SER A 178 -11.24 -11.45 19.04
N HIS A 179 -11.89 -10.39 19.56
CA HIS A 179 -12.83 -10.40 20.68
C HIS A 179 -14.18 -9.83 20.28
#